data_AF-W4VAP1-F1
#
_entry.id   AF-W4VAP1-F1
#
_cell.length_a   1.000
_cell.length_b   1.000
_cell.length_c   1.000
_cell.angle_alpha   90.00
_cell.angle_beta   90.00
_cell.angle_gamma   90.00
#
_symmetry.space_group_name_H-M   'P 1'
#
loop_
_entity.id
_entity.type
_entity.pdbx_description
1 polymer ?
#
loop_
_entity_poly.entity_id
_entity_poly.type
_entity_poly.pdbx_seq_one_letter_code
_entity_poly.pdbx_strand_id
1 'polypeptide(L)'
;MKRIGALVLITALLAGILPKSVLAEEPKFNYVDAFAKSILFYEANWCGPDAGNNRIKWRGPCHIEDGKDVGLDLTGGFHDCGDHVKFGLPQCASASTLAWAYYEFSDVFIEKGQDEYMLNILKHFCDYFMKCYPEKNKFYYQSVTVMWTTSTGDHPSFKATTDPHIMWLHRKIRVRMSPGIRQQHWRLCI
;
A
#
# COMPACT_ATOMS: atom_id res chain seq x y z
N MET A 1 64.40 -31.25 23.02
CA MET A 1 63.03 -31.48 23.55
C MET A 1 62.44 -30.27 24.28
N LYS A 2 63.11 -29.68 25.29
CA LYS A 2 62.57 -28.54 26.08
C LYS A 2 62.22 -27.27 25.26
N ARG A 3 63.01 -26.93 24.23
CA ARG A 3 62.78 -25.75 23.37
C ARG A 3 61.58 -25.90 22.42
N ILE A 4 61.28 -27.14 22.02
CA ILE A 4 60.15 -27.44 21.11
C ILE A 4 58.83 -27.34 21.89
N GLY A 5 58.80 -27.84 23.14
CA GLY A 5 57.63 -27.69 24.02
C GLY A 5 57.29 -26.23 24.33
N ALA A 6 58.31 -25.37 24.52
CA ALA A 6 58.11 -23.94 24.72
C ALA A 6 57.52 -23.24 23.48
N LEU A 7 57.95 -23.62 22.27
CA LEU A 7 57.40 -23.04 21.04
C LEU A 7 55.92 -23.41 20.84
N VAL A 8 55.56 -24.67 21.10
CA VAL A 8 54.18 -25.17 20.97
C VAL A 8 53.24 -24.45 21.95
N LEU A 9 53.69 -24.21 23.18
CA LEU A 9 52.96 -23.45 24.19
C LEU A 9 52.77 -21.99 23.80
N ILE A 10 53.80 -21.35 23.24
CA ILE A 10 53.72 -19.95 22.78
C ILE A 10 52.75 -19.81 21.60
N THR A 11 52.77 -20.75 20.65
CA THR A 11 51.83 -20.75 19.51
C THR A 11 50.39 -20.99 19.96
N ALA A 12 50.16 -21.85 20.95
CA ALA A 12 48.82 -22.09 21.50
C ALA A 12 48.29 -20.87 22.29
N LEU A 13 49.17 -20.18 23.03
CA LEU A 13 48.80 -18.93 23.73
C LEU A 13 48.46 -17.80 22.75
N LEU A 14 49.23 -17.64 21.68
CA LEU A 14 49.00 -16.61 20.65
C LEU A 14 47.69 -16.84 19.88
N ALA A 15 47.30 -18.10 19.64
CA ALA A 15 46.03 -18.42 18.98
C ALA A 15 44.80 -18.05 19.84
N GLY A 16 44.93 -17.99 21.16
CA GLY A 16 43.86 -17.59 22.08
C GLY A 16 43.65 -16.08 22.20
N ILE A 17 44.60 -15.26 21.73
CA ILE A 17 44.59 -13.79 21.84
C ILE A 17 44.00 -13.14 20.57
N LEU A 18 43.80 -13.90 19.49
CA LEU A 18 43.15 -13.38 18.29
C LEU A 18 41.66 -13.13 18.58
N PRO A 19 41.15 -11.90 18.35
CA PRO A 19 39.73 -11.63 18.47
C PRO A 19 39.00 -12.52 17.45
N LYS A 20 38.19 -13.46 17.95
CA LYS A 20 37.25 -14.18 17.09
C LYS A 20 36.26 -13.14 16.60
N SER A 21 36.24 -12.88 15.30
CA SER A 21 35.13 -12.15 14.68
C SER A 21 33.85 -12.92 15.01
N VAL A 22 33.05 -12.38 15.92
CA VAL A 22 31.68 -12.84 16.13
C VAL A 22 30.94 -12.43 14.86
N LEU A 23 30.84 -13.37 13.90
CA LEU A 23 29.89 -13.23 12.83
C LEU A 23 28.51 -13.24 13.51
N ALA A 24 27.83 -12.10 13.48
CA ALA A 24 26.44 -12.05 13.91
C ALA A 24 25.65 -13.02 13.03
N GLU A 25 24.87 -13.92 13.66
CA GLU A 25 23.97 -14.79 12.93
C GLU A 25 22.92 -13.92 12.23
N GLU A 26 22.77 -14.07 10.92
CA GLU A 26 21.77 -13.35 10.14
C GLU A 26 20.38 -13.62 10.74
N PRO A 27 19.60 -12.59 11.10
CA PRO A 27 18.29 -12.79 11.68
C PRO A 27 17.40 -13.59 10.72
N LYS A 28 16.88 -14.72 11.21
CA LYS A 28 15.99 -15.60 10.43
C LYS A 28 14.60 -14.99 10.34
N PHE A 29 14.31 -14.30 9.24
CA PHE A 29 13.00 -13.69 9.00
C PHE A 29 11.99 -14.66 8.38
N ASN A 30 10.72 -14.55 8.79
CA ASN A 30 9.62 -15.26 8.16
C ASN A 30 9.03 -14.44 7.01
N TYR A 31 9.61 -14.57 5.82
CA TYR A 31 9.17 -13.84 4.62
C TYR A 31 7.78 -14.27 4.12
N VAL A 32 7.34 -15.49 4.44
CA VAL A 32 5.98 -15.96 4.08
C VAL A 32 4.93 -15.17 4.84
N ASP A 33 5.14 -15.00 6.16
CA ASP A 33 4.25 -14.19 7.00
C ASP A 33 4.31 -12.70 6.63
N ALA A 34 5.51 -12.17 6.37
CA ALA A 34 5.68 -10.79 5.92
C ALA A 34 4.97 -10.52 4.58
N PHE A 35 5.04 -11.46 3.63
CA PHE A 35 4.37 -11.37 2.34
C PHE A 35 2.85 -11.42 2.47
N ALA A 36 2.30 -12.34 3.25
CA ALA A 36 0.86 -12.38 3.48
C ALA A 36 0.34 -11.09 4.13
N LYS A 37 1.10 -10.52 5.08
CA LYS A 37 0.75 -9.26 5.77
C LYS A 37 0.89 -8.03 4.88
N SER A 38 1.85 -8.00 3.95
CA SER A 38 1.98 -6.88 3.00
C SER A 38 0.80 -6.80 2.03
N ILE A 39 0.18 -7.93 1.70
CA ILE A 39 -1.05 -7.98 0.91
C ILE A 39 -2.25 -7.58 1.77
N LEU A 40 -2.33 -8.09 3.00
CA LEU A 40 -3.37 -7.73 3.97
C LEU A 40 -3.40 -6.22 4.28
N PHE A 41 -2.25 -5.53 4.19
CA PHE A 41 -2.17 -4.08 4.34
C PHE A 41 -3.10 -3.33 3.37
N TYR A 42 -3.25 -3.79 2.12
CA TYR A 42 -4.15 -3.15 1.18
C TYR A 42 -5.63 -3.35 1.58
N GLU A 43 -6.00 -4.54 2.06
CA GLU A 43 -7.34 -4.77 2.63
C GLU A 43 -7.64 -3.85 3.82
N ALA A 44 -6.61 -3.52 4.61
CA ALA A 44 -6.73 -2.58 5.72
C ALA A 44 -6.90 -1.12 5.28
N ASN A 45 -6.61 -0.77 4.02
CA ASN A 45 -6.82 0.56 3.42
C ASN A 45 -7.99 0.61 2.43
N TRP A 46 -8.70 -0.50 2.24
CA TRP A 46 -9.80 -0.63 1.29
C TRP A 46 -10.92 0.39 1.54
N CYS A 47 -11.33 1.14 0.52
CA CYS A 47 -12.43 2.10 0.57
C CYS A 47 -13.62 1.62 -0.25
N GLY A 48 -14.83 2.05 0.13
CA GLY A 48 -16.06 1.71 -0.59
C GLY A 48 -17.15 1.12 0.31
N PRO A 49 -18.33 0.85 -0.27
CA PRO A 49 -19.46 0.27 0.45
C PRO A 49 -19.18 -1.16 0.95
N ASP A 50 -18.22 -1.84 0.35
CA ASP A 50 -17.79 -3.20 0.68
C ASP A 50 -16.58 -3.24 1.64
N ALA A 51 -16.07 -2.09 2.08
CA ALA A 51 -15.01 -2.06 3.09
C ALA A 51 -15.46 -2.79 4.37
N GLY A 52 -14.62 -3.70 4.87
CA GLY A 52 -14.96 -4.59 5.98
C GLY A 52 -15.54 -5.95 5.57
N ASN A 53 -15.92 -6.13 4.30
CA ASN A 53 -16.29 -7.44 3.73
C ASN A 53 -15.05 -8.25 3.28
N ASN A 54 -13.96 -8.16 4.04
CA ASN A 54 -12.70 -8.84 3.77
C ASN A 54 -12.20 -9.54 5.06
N ARG A 55 -10.90 -9.85 5.13
CA ARG A 55 -10.31 -10.54 6.30
C ARG A 55 -10.25 -9.63 7.54
N ILE A 56 -10.37 -8.31 7.37
CA ILE A 56 -10.26 -7.31 8.43
C ILE A 56 -11.63 -6.99 9.04
N LYS A 57 -11.87 -7.45 10.28
CA LYS A 57 -13.17 -7.32 10.97
C LYS A 57 -13.42 -5.97 11.66
N TRP A 58 -12.39 -5.16 11.85
CA TRP A 58 -12.52 -3.83 12.47
C TRP A 58 -12.75 -2.71 11.46
N ARG A 59 -12.68 -3.01 10.15
CA ARG A 59 -13.06 -2.08 9.08
C ARG A 59 -14.56 -2.20 8.78
N GLY A 60 -15.13 -1.13 8.28
CA GLY A 60 -16.50 -1.08 7.79
C GLY A 60 -16.63 -0.13 6.59
N PRO A 61 -17.84 -0.01 6.01
CA PRO A 61 -18.10 0.83 4.84
C PRO A 61 -17.63 2.27 5.04
N CYS A 62 -16.92 2.83 4.07
CA CYS A 62 -16.45 4.22 4.08
C CYS A 62 -16.44 4.80 2.66
N HIS A 63 -16.34 6.12 2.51
CA HIS A 63 -16.34 6.79 1.20
C HIS A 63 -17.55 6.43 0.30
N ILE A 64 -18.72 6.18 0.89
CA ILE A 64 -19.94 5.75 0.16
C ILE A 64 -20.63 6.89 -0.61
N GLU A 65 -20.25 8.13 -0.33
CA GLU A 65 -20.81 9.34 -0.93
C GLU A 65 -19.83 10.04 -1.90
N ASP A 66 -18.63 9.48 -2.09
CA ASP A 66 -17.59 10.06 -2.92
C ASP A 66 -18.09 10.27 -4.37
N GLY A 67 -17.94 11.50 -4.89
CA GLY A 67 -18.33 11.87 -6.25
C GLY A 67 -19.74 12.43 -6.39
N LYS A 68 -20.60 12.36 -5.35
CA LYS A 68 -21.96 12.92 -5.42
C LYS A 68 -21.99 14.43 -5.65
N ASP A 69 -20.99 15.16 -5.18
CA ASP A 69 -20.84 16.61 -5.40
C ASP A 69 -20.58 16.99 -6.86
N VAL A 70 -20.12 16.03 -7.66
CA VAL A 70 -19.87 16.17 -9.10
C VAL A 70 -20.78 15.29 -9.96
N GLY A 71 -21.79 14.66 -9.35
CA GLY A 71 -22.77 13.81 -10.03
C GLY A 71 -22.20 12.49 -10.57
N LEU A 72 -21.16 11.93 -9.93
CA LEU A 72 -20.51 10.69 -10.31
C LEU A 72 -20.47 9.70 -9.13
N ASP A 73 -20.31 8.41 -9.44
CA ASP A 73 -19.87 7.42 -8.45
C ASP A 73 -18.35 7.37 -8.44
N LEU A 74 -17.73 7.91 -7.39
CA LEU A 74 -16.29 7.81 -7.13
C LEU A 74 -15.99 7.02 -5.85
N THR A 75 -16.90 6.13 -5.45
CA THR A 75 -16.71 5.18 -4.35
C THR A 75 -15.71 4.08 -4.75
N GLY A 76 -15.01 3.50 -3.77
CA GLY A 76 -13.93 2.54 -4.01
C GLY A 76 -12.53 3.13 -3.74
N GLY A 77 -11.50 2.42 -4.18
CA GLY A 77 -10.10 2.81 -4.04
C GLY A 77 -9.52 2.48 -2.67
N PHE A 78 -8.44 3.17 -2.29
CA PHE A 78 -7.73 2.96 -1.04
C PHE A 78 -7.40 4.29 -0.36
N HIS A 79 -7.41 4.30 0.97
CA HIS A 79 -6.71 5.34 1.73
C HIS A 79 -5.23 5.33 1.37
N ASP A 80 -4.66 6.51 1.18
CA ASP A 80 -3.27 6.63 0.73
C ASP A 80 -2.27 6.26 1.84
N CYS A 81 -2.50 6.77 3.04
CA CYS A 81 -1.65 6.58 4.21
C CYS A 81 -2.51 6.36 5.47
N GLY A 82 -2.14 6.97 6.60
CA GLY A 82 -2.93 6.97 7.83
C GLY A 82 -4.02 8.05 7.87
N ASP A 83 -4.24 8.73 6.76
CA ASP A 83 -5.33 9.68 6.54
C ASP A 83 -6.49 9.02 5.79
N HIS A 84 -7.44 9.84 5.34
CA HIS A 84 -8.62 9.35 4.61
C HIS A 84 -8.73 9.95 3.20
N VAL A 85 -7.65 10.53 2.68
CA VAL A 85 -7.62 11.05 1.31
C VAL A 85 -7.27 9.91 0.34
N LYS A 86 -7.91 9.92 -0.82
CA LYS A 86 -7.56 9.02 -1.94
C LYS A 86 -6.75 9.81 -2.97
N PHE A 87 -5.43 9.69 -2.89
CA PHE A 87 -4.52 10.33 -3.84
C PHE A 87 -4.31 9.44 -5.07
N GLY A 88 -4.67 9.92 -6.25
CA GLY A 88 -4.67 9.11 -7.48
C GLY A 88 -3.27 8.70 -7.95
N LEU A 89 -2.28 9.59 -7.84
CA LEU A 89 -0.92 9.30 -8.28
C LEU A 89 -0.25 8.15 -7.49
N PRO A 90 -0.17 8.18 -6.15
CA PRO A 90 0.40 7.07 -5.38
C PRO A 90 -0.43 5.79 -5.51
N GLN A 91 -1.76 5.87 -5.58
CA GLN A 91 -2.57 4.68 -5.86
C GLN A 91 -2.24 4.04 -7.21
N CYS A 92 -2.07 4.83 -8.28
CA CYS A 92 -1.68 4.31 -9.60
C CYS A 92 -0.29 3.66 -9.55
N ALA A 93 0.66 4.27 -8.82
CA ALA A 93 2.00 3.73 -8.63
C ALA A 93 1.96 2.38 -7.88
N SER A 94 1.21 2.31 -6.79
CA SER A 94 1.01 1.07 -6.02
C SER A 94 0.35 -0.02 -6.86
N ALA A 95 -0.76 0.29 -7.54
CA ALA A 95 -1.45 -0.65 -8.42
C ALA A 95 -0.52 -1.20 -9.52
N SER A 96 0.24 -0.32 -10.17
CA SER A 96 1.18 -0.72 -11.23
C SER A 96 2.30 -1.61 -10.68
N THR A 97 2.82 -1.29 -9.49
CA THR A 97 3.90 -2.07 -8.85
C THR A 97 3.40 -3.43 -8.42
N LEU A 98 2.20 -3.52 -7.84
CA LEU A 98 1.57 -4.79 -7.49
C LEU A 98 1.25 -5.64 -8.71
N ALA A 99 0.71 -5.02 -9.76
CA ALA A 99 0.41 -5.71 -11.02
C ALA A 99 1.68 -6.27 -11.66
N TRP A 100 2.77 -5.50 -11.63
CA TRP A 100 4.07 -5.97 -12.11
C TRP A 100 4.60 -7.12 -11.26
N ALA A 101 4.54 -7.01 -9.92
CA ALA A 101 4.97 -8.09 -9.03
C ALA A 101 4.18 -9.39 -9.29
N TYR A 102 2.87 -9.29 -9.49
CA TYR A 102 2.03 -10.45 -9.80
C TYR A 102 2.35 -11.01 -11.20
N TYR A 103 2.58 -10.15 -12.19
CA TYR A 103 2.98 -10.57 -13.54
C TYR A 103 4.29 -11.38 -13.53
N GLU A 104 5.31 -10.92 -12.80
CA GLU A 104 6.62 -11.58 -12.76
C GLU A 104 6.64 -12.85 -11.90
N PHE A 105 5.89 -12.86 -10.80
CA PHE A 105 6.02 -13.89 -9.74
C PHE A 105 4.70 -14.61 -9.41
N SER A 106 3.78 -14.70 -10.37
CA SER A 106 2.44 -15.29 -10.19
C SER A 106 2.47 -16.70 -9.57
N ASP A 107 3.47 -17.52 -9.92
CA ASP A 107 3.70 -18.84 -9.35
C ASP A 107 3.90 -18.80 -7.83
N VAL A 108 4.64 -17.82 -7.31
CA VAL A 108 4.85 -17.60 -5.88
C VAL A 108 3.54 -17.18 -5.19
N PHE A 109 2.73 -16.32 -5.82
CA PHE A 109 1.42 -15.94 -5.28
C PHE A 109 0.50 -17.15 -5.14
N ILE A 110 0.48 -18.03 -6.14
CA ILE A 110 -0.30 -19.26 -6.14
C ILE A 110 0.23 -20.24 -5.08
N GLU A 111 1.54 -20.51 -5.08
CA GLU A 111 2.16 -21.47 -4.15
C GLU A 111 1.97 -21.06 -2.68
N LYS A 112 1.99 -19.75 -2.39
CA LYS A 112 1.81 -19.21 -1.03
C LYS A 112 0.35 -18.86 -0.69
N GLY A 113 -0.61 -19.20 -1.56
CA GLY A 113 -2.04 -18.99 -1.32
C GLY A 113 -2.43 -17.52 -1.18
N GLN A 114 -1.73 -16.62 -1.87
CA GLN A 114 -2.01 -15.18 -1.91
C GLN A 114 -2.64 -14.69 -3.22
N ASP A 115 -2.81 -15.60 -4.18
CA ASP A 115 -3.32 -15.34 -5.54
C ASP A 115 -4.66 -14.58 -5.55
N GLU A 116 -5.70 -15.16 -4.95
CA GLU A 116 -7.05 -14.57 -4.93
C GLU A 116 -7.07 -13.19 -4.25
N TYR A 117 -6.31 -13.01 -3.16
CA TYR A 117 -6.24 -11.73 -2.46
C TYR A 117 -5.57 -10.64 -3.32
N MET A 118 -4.47 -10.97 -3.99
CA MET A 118 -3.77 -10.03 -4.86
C MET A 118 -4.63 -9.64 -6.07
N LEU A 119 -5.26 -10.62 -6.73
CA LEU A 119 -6.16 -10.37 -7.86
C LEU A 119 -7.36 -9.50 -7.45
N ASN A 120 -7.92 -9.73 -6.26
CA ASN A 120 -9.02 -8.92 -5.75
C ASN A 120 -8.59 -7.47 -5.48
N ILE A 121 -7.39 -7.25 -4.92
CA ILE A 121 -6.81 -5.90 -4.72
C ILE A 121 -6.60 -5.19 -6.06
N LEU A 122 -6.01 -5.87 -7.04
CA LEU A 122 -5.77 -5.33 -8.38
C LEU A 122 -7.08 -4.97 -9.07
N LYS A 123 -8.09 -5.84 -8.98
CA LYS A 123 -9.42 -5.59 -9.51
C LYS A 123 -10.03 -4.33 -8.87
N HIS A 124 -9.93 -4.17 -7.55
CA HIS A 124 -10.47 -2.99 -6.86
C HIS A 124 -9.80 -1.69 -7.28
N PHE A 125 -8.47 -1.70 -7.48
CA PHE A 125 -7.76 -0.57 -8.08
C PHE A 125 -8.32 -0.24 -9.47
N CYS A 126 -8.42 -1.24 -10.36
CA CYS A 126 -8.91 -1.05 -11.71
C CYS A 126 -10.36 -0.53 -11.74
N ASP A 127 -11.26 -1.12 -10.97
CA ASP A 127 -12.66 -0.70 -10.88
C ASP A 127 -12.76 0.76 -10.43
N TYR A 128 -11.97 1.16 -9.43
CA TYR A 128 -11.90 2.54 -8.97
C TYR A 128 -11.33 3.49 -10.04
N PHE A 129 -10.28 3.12 -10.76
CA PHE A 129 -9.72 3.96 -11.83
C PHE A 129 -10.68 4.12 -13.00
N MET A 130 -11.46 3.10 -13.33
CA MET A 130 -12.51 3.19 -14.35
C MET A 130 -13.59 4.19 -13.95
N LYS A 131 -13.98 4.24 -12.67
CA LYS A 131 -14.89 5.26 -12.14
C LYS A 131 -14.29 6.67 -12.21
N CYS A 132 -12.99 6.80 -11.92
CA CYS A 132 -12.27 8.07 -12.00
C CYS A 132 -12.08 8.58 -13.45
N TYR A 133 -12.33 7.75 -14.47
CA TYR A 133 -12.24 8.12 -15.88
C TYR A 133 -13.60 8.03 -16.59
N PRO A 134 -14.57 8.90 -16.23
CA PRO A 134 -15.95 8.79 -16.73
C PRO A 134 -16.08 9.13 -18.22
N GLU A 135 -15.17 9.92 -18.77
CA GLU A 135 -15.20 10.35 -20.17
C GLU A 135 -13.80 10.64 -20.70
N LYS A 136 -13.67 10.68 -22.03
CA LYS A 136 -12.38 10.87 -22.70
C LYS A 136 -11.70 12.15 -22.21
N ASN A 137 -10.42 12.04 -21.84
CA ASN A 137 -9.57 13.15 -21.37
C ASN A 137 -9.99 13.77 -20.01
N LYS A 138 -10.85 13.14 -19.23
CA LYS A 138 -11.21 13.61 -17.88
C LYS A 138 -10.93 12.54 -16.86
N PHE A 139 -9.98 12.82 -15.97
CA PHE A 139 -9.61 11.93 -14.89
C PHE A 139 -9.71 12.63 -13.53
N TYR A 140 -10.42 12.01 -12.61
CA TYR A 140 -10.55 12.43 -11.21
C TYR A 140 -9.37 11.85 -10.42
N TYR A 141 -8.37 12.68 -10.12
CA TYR A 141 -7.11 12.23 -9.52
C TYR A 141 -7.06 12.36 -7.99
N GLN A 142 -8.11 12.90 -7.35
CA GLN A 142 -8.16 13.05 -5.90
C GLN A 142 -9.62 13.03 -5.45
N SER A 143 -9.92 12.23 -4.44
CA SER A 143 -11.18 12.31 -3.70
C SER A 143 -10.87 12.49 -2.22
N VAL A 144 -11.60 13.41 -1.59
CA VAL A 144 -11.56 13.56 -0.14
C VAL A 144 -12.99 13.57 0.36
N THR A 145 -13.32 12.61 1.22
CA THR A 145 -14.43 12.78 2.14
C THR A 145 -13.81 13.16 3.46
N VAL A 146 -14.01 14.40 3.88
CA VAL A 146 -13.45 14.84 5.14
C VAL A 146 -14.44 14.68 6.28
N MET A 147 -13.94 14.12 7.37
CA MET A 147 -14.52 14.24 8.69
C MET A 147 -14.12 15.61 9.27
N TRP A 148 -14.90 16.69 9.08
CA TRP A 148 -14.56 18.01 9.62
C TRP A 148 -15.64 18.61 10.52
N THR A 149 -15.26 18.91 11.76
CA THR A 149 -15.65 20.17 12.42
C THR A 149 -14.57 21.22 12.14
N THR A 150 -14.80 22.06 11.13
CA THR A 150 -14.19 23.37 10.82
C THR A 150 -12.66 23.57 10.67
N SER A 151 -12.34 24.12 9.48
CA SER A 151 -11.18 24.90 9.00
C SER A 151 -9.80 24.23 8.78
N THR A 152 -9.47 24.16 7.48
CA THR A 152 -8.14 24.11 6.82
C THR A 152 -7.29 22.84 6.99
N GLY A 153 -7.30 21.98 5.95
CA GLY A 153 -6.34 20.89 5.70
C GLY A 153 -6.46 19.71 6.67
N ASP A 154 -6.52 18.46 6.17
CA ASP A 154 -6.94 17.23 6.89
C ASP A 154 -6.14 16.85 8.17
N HIS A 155 -5.34 17.75 8.73
CA HIS A 155 -4.62 17.59 9.98
C HIS A 155 -5.00 18.70 10.99
N PRO A 156 -6.20 18.64 11.58
CA PRO A 156 -6.29 18.73 13.03
C PRO A 156 -7.46 17.90 13.58
N SER A 157 -7.45 16.57 13.42
CA SER A 157 -8.12 15.70 14.40
C SER A 157 -7.62 14.26 14.35
N PHE A 158 -7.12 13.77 15.49
CA PHE A 158 -6.81 12.36 15.74
C PHE A 158 -8.07 11.71 16.31
N LYS A 159 -9.03 11.34 15.45
CA LYS A 159 -10.16 10.47 15.84
C LYS A 159 -10.13 9.21 14.98
N ALA A 160 -9.47 8.19 15.52
CA ALA A 160 -9.27 6.89 14.91
C ALA A 160 -10.54 6.01 14.98
N THR A 161 -11.60 6.39 14.26
CA THR A 161 -12.81 5.56 14.20
C THR A 161 -13.38 5.54 12.78
N THR A 162 -13.64 4.34 12.25
CA THR A 162 -14.43 4.10 11.03
C THR A 162 -15.94 4.16 11.31
N ASP A 163 -16.36 4.97 12.28
CA ASP A 163 -17.77 5.11 12.68
C ASP A 163 -18.57 5.75 11.52
N PRO A 164 -19.59 5.07 10.97
CA PRO A 164 -20.41 5.61 9.89
C PRO A 164 -21.20 6.87 10.27
N HIS A 165 -21.31 7.21 11.57
CA HIS A 165 -22.07 8.37 12.03
C HIS A 165 -21.30 9.70 11.99
N ILE A 166 -19.98 9.71 11.78
CA ILE A 166 -19.15 10.92 11.94
C ILE A 166 -18.69 11.53 10.59
N MET A 167 -19.04 10.92 9.46
CA MET A 167 -18.46 11.26 8.15
C MET A 167 -19.29 12.30 7.37
N TRP A 168 -19.28 13.58 7.78
CA TRP A 168 -19.95 14.65 7.02
C TRP A 168 -19.15 15.95 6.93
N LEU A 169 -18.44 16.16 5.81
CA LEU A 169 -18.26 17.48 5.20
C LEU A 169 -17.81 17.38 3.73
N HIS A 170 -18.54 18.05 2.84
CA HIS A 170 -18.24 18.12 1.40
C HIS A 170 -17.12 19.12 1.09
N ARG A 171 -16.09 18.70 0.34
CA ARG A 171 -15.25 19.63 -0.45
C ARG A 171 -14.94 19.09 -1.85
N LYS A 172 -14.98 20.06 -2.78
CA LYS A 172 -14.78 19.94 -4.23
C LYS A 172 -13.57 19.09 -4.63
N ILE A 173 -13.83 18.13 -5.50
CA ILE A 173 -12.80 17.59 -6.39
C ILE A 173 -12.39 18.70 -7.37
N ARG A 174 -11.14 19.16 -7.32
CA ARG A 174 -10.63 20.21 -8.22
C ARG A 174 -9.93 19.55 -9.41
N VAL A 175 -10.60 19.48 -10.55
CA VAL A 175 -9.98 19.09 -11.84
C VAL A 175 -9.48 20.37 -12.54
N ARG A 176 -8.17 20.49 -12.77
CA ARG A 176 -7.62 21.40 -13.80
C ARG A 176 -6.46 20.71 -14.51
N MET A 177 -6.74 20.01 -15.61
CA MET A 177 -5.69 19.62 -16.55
C MET A 177 -5.35 20.81 -17.45
N SER A 178 -4.05 21.10 -17.56
CA SER A 178 -3.54 22.21 -18.38
C SER A 178 -3.68 21.89 -19.86
N PRO A 179 -4.19 22.81 -20.71
CA PRO A 179 -4.29 22.61 -22.15
C PRO A 179 -2.90 22.73 -22.78
N GLY A 180 -2.10 21.66 -22.70
CA GLY A 180 -0.74 21.69 -23.26
C GLY A 180 0.04 20.38 -23.25
N ILE A 181 -0.44 19.33 -22.60
CA ILE A 181 0.24 18.02 -22.64
C ILE A 181 -0.16 17.32 -23.93
N ARG A 182 0.68 17.47 -24.97
CA ARG A 182 0.63 16.67 -26.19
C ARG A 182 0.55 15.19 -25.81
N GLN A 183 -0.39 14.48 -26.42
CA GLN A 183 -0.53 13.03 -26.33
C GLN A 183 0.81 12.35 -26.62
N GLN A 184 1.53 11.94 -25.59
CA GLN A 184 2.43 10.80 -25.73
C GLN A 184 1.54 9.57 -25.75
N HIS A 185 1.59 8.86 -26.87
CA HIS A 185 0.91 7.58 -27.06
C HIS A 185 1.45 6.59 -26.02
N TRP A 186 0.75 6.45 -24.90
CA TRP A 186 0.83 5.25 -24.10
C TRP A 186 -0.11 4.23 -24.76
N ARG A 187 0.42 3.46 -25.71
CA ARG A 187 -0.14 2.12 -25.94
C ARG A 187 0.18 1.34 -24.68
N LEU A 188 -0.75 1.28 -23.74
CA LEU A 188 -0.76 0.18 -22.79
C LEU A 188 -1.05 -1.08 -23.61
N CYS A 189 -0.01 -1.89 -23.83
CA CYS A 189 -0.20 -3.33 -23.98
C CYS A 189 -0.57 -3.86 -22.59
N ILE A 190 -1.86 -4.05 -22.39
CA ILE A 190 -2.50 -5.08 -21.56
C ILE A 190 -3.84 -5.39 -22.24
#